data_AF-A0A559TQJ2-F1
#
_entry.id   AF-A0A559TQJ2-F1
#
_cell.length_a   1.000
_cell.length_b   1.000
_cell.length_c   1.000
_cell.angle_alpha   90.00
_cell.angle_beta   90.00
_cell.angle_gamma   90.00
#
_symmetry.space_group_name_H-M   'P 1'
#
loop_
_entity.id
_entity.type
_entity.pdbx_description
1 polymer ?
#
loop_
_entity_poly.entity_id
_entity_poly.type
_entity_poly.pdbx_seq_one_letter_code
_entity_poly.pdbx_strand_id
1 'polypeptide(L)'
;MHELLPEALEELGLTFFPVASDAGKEAAVRALARRMLAGELSPREFTFRIHQHHGHELALTEQLAELDDEYDTLEYGDKTAAQIDAEVTAEARRLAAHPHVPAEPRDTPS
;
A
#
# COMPACT_ATOMS: atom_id res chain seq x y z
N MET A 1 -11.76 7.49 22.25
CA MET A 1 -12.04 6.18 21.63
C MET A 1 -10.78 5.38 21.25
N HIS A 2 -9.55 5.92 21.33
CA HIS A 2 -8.34 5.13 21.04
C HIS A 2 -7.18 5.33 22.04
N GLU A 3 -7.48 5.68 23.30
CA GLU A 3 -6.44 5.88 24.33
C GLU A 3 -5.65 4.61 24.67
N LEU A 4 -6.16 3.42 24.34
CA LEU A 4 -5.50 2.14 24.62
C LEU A 4 -4.98 1.43 23.37
N LEU A 5 -5.16 2.03 22.18
CA LEU A 5 -4.79 1.39 20.92
C LEU A 5 -3.26 1.24 20.77
N PRO A 6 -2.44 2.27 21.07
CA PRO A 6 -0.98 2.12 21.01
C PRO A 6 -0.46 0.99 21.91
N GLU A 7 -0.93 0.94 23.16
CA GLU A 7 -0.52 -0.05 24.17
C GLU A 7 -0.95 -1.46 23.76
N ALA A 8 -2.18 -1.62 23.27
CA ALA A 8 -2.66 -2.94 22.80
C ALA A 8 -1.89 -3.45 21.57
N LEU A 9 -1.47 -2.56 20.67
CA LEU A 9 -0.62 -2.95 19.53
C LEU A 9 0.78 -3.33 20.00
N GLU A 10 1.36 -2.59 20.95
CA GLU A 10 2.64 -2.91 21.57
C GLU A 10 2.62 -4.29 22.24
N GLU A 11 1.58 -4.61 23.03
CA GLU A 11 1.40 -5.92 23.66
C GLU A 11 1.34 -7.08 22.64
N LEU A 12 0.80 -6.83 21.44
CA LEU A 12 0.72 -7.79 20.35
C LEU A 12 1.99 -7.82 19.47
N GLY A 13 3.00 -7.00 19.78
CA GLY A 13 4.21 -6.84 18.95
C GLY A 13 3.93 -6.18 17.60
N LEU A 14 2.84 -5.42 17.49
CA LEU A 14 2.43 -4.70 16.28
C LEU A 14 2.89 -3.25 16.33
N THR A 15 3.34 -2.73 15.20
CA THR A 15 3.76 -1.33 15.08
C THR A 15 2.56 -0.40 14.99
N PHE A 16 2.46 0.56 15.92
CA PHE A 16 1.53 1.67 15.80
C PHE A 16 2.14 2.77 14.92
N PHE A 17 1.42 3.14 13.87
CA PHE A 17 1.76 4.28 13.03
C PHE A 17 0.85 5.47 13.36
N PRO A 18 1.40 6.67 13.59
CA PRO A 18 0.60 7.87 13.71
C PRO A 18 -0.27 8.08 12.48
N VAL A 19 -1.48 8.59 12.70
CA VAL A 19 -2.42 8.90 11.61
C VAL A 19 -1.76 9.85 10.61
N ALA A 20 -1.93 9.53 9.31
CA ALA A 20 -1.36 10.27 8.18
C ALA A 20 0.18 10.36 8.12
N SER A 21 0.92 9.60 8.94
CA SER A 21 2.37 9.45 8.78
C SER A 21 2.70 8.73 7.47
N ASP A 22 3.79 9.14 6.81
CA ASP A 22 4.19 8.50 5.55
C ASP A 22 4.55 7.03 5.76
N ALA A 23 5.21 6.68 6.86
CA ALA A 23 5.47 5.29 7.22
C ALA A 23 4.17 4.47 7.38
N GLY A 24 3.12 5.06 7.97
CA GLY A 24 1.80 4.42 8.08
C GLY A 24 1.11 4.26 6.73
N LYS A 25 1.19 5.26 5.85
CA LYS A 25 0.70 5.16 4.47
C LYS A 25 1.41 4.05 3.71
N GLU A 26 2.75 4.02 3.74
CA GLU A 26 3.53 2.97 3.09
C GLU A 26 3.21 1.58 3.65
N ALA A 27 3.04 1.44 4.98
CA ALA A 27 2.64 0.18 5.59
C ALA A 27 1.25 -0.28 5.10
N ALA A 28 0.30 0.66 4.98
CA ALA A 28 -1.04 0.37 4.45
C ALA A 28 -0.99 -0.08 2.98
N VAL A 29 -0.17 0.58 2.14
CA VAL A 29 0.05 0.18 0.73
C VAL A 29 0.54 -1.26 0.66
N ARG A 30 1.55 -1.62 1.46
CA ARG A 30 2.11 -2.98 1.49
C ARG A 30 1.09 -4.00 2.01
N ALA A 31 0.25 -3.63 2.97
CA ALA A 31 -0.83 -4.50 3.45
C ALA A 31 -1.88 -4.74 2.35
N LEU A 32 -2.29 -3.70 1.61
CA LEU A 32 -3.21 -3.83 0.48
C LEU A 32 -2.63 -4.68 -0.64
N ALA A 33 -1.34 -4.54 -0.95
CA ALA A 33 -0.64 -5.39 -1.91
C ALA A 33 -0.71 -6.88 -1.53
N ARG A 34 -0.49 -7.22 -0.24
CA ARG A 34 -0.61 -8.60 0.25
C ARG A 34 -2.03 -9.14 0.14
N ARG A 35 -3.04 -8.31 0.41
CA ARG A 35 -4.46 -8.68 0.27
C ARG A 35 -4.84 -8.94 -1.19
N MET A 36 -4.36 -8.11 -2.12
CA MET A 36 -4.53 -8.33 -3.56
C MET A 36 -3.88 -9.64 -4.00
N LEU A 37 -2.64 -9.92 -3.57
CA LEU A 37 -1.96 -11.19 -3.86
C LEU A 37 -2.64 -12.42 -3.25
N ALA A 38 -3.35 -12.25 -2.13
CA ALA A 38 -4.18 -13.29 -1.51
C ALA A 38 -5.54 -13.48 -2.22
N GLY A 39 -5.85 -12.66 -3.24
CA GLY A 39 -7.11 -12.72 -3.97
C GLY A 39 -8.27 -12.02 -3.26
N GLU A 40 -8.01 -11.25 -2.21
CA GLU A 40 -9.04 -10.49 -1.48
C GLU A 40 -9.42 -9.18 -2.16
N LEU A 41 -8.58 -8.71 -3.11
CA LEU A 41 -8.81 -7.53 -3.93
C LEU A 41 -8.45 -7.86 -5.37
N SER A 42 -9.25 -7.38 -6.32
CA SER A 42 -8.86 -7.43 -7.73
C SER A 42 -7.69 -6.46 -8.02
N PRO A 43 -6.91 -6.67 -9.08
CA PRO A 43 -5.86 -5.73 -9.49
C PRO A 43 -6.37 -4.30 -9.65
N ARG A 44 -7.48 -4.11 -10.37
CA ARG A 44 -8.10 -2.79 -10.58
C ARG A 44 -8.62 -2.16 -9.28
N GLU A 45 -9.20 -2.95 -8.38
CA GLU A 45 -9.65 -2.42 -7.09
C GLU A 45 -8.47 -1.99 -6.21
N PHE A 46 -7.35 -2.71 -6.29
CA PHE A 46 -6.12 -2.35 -5.59
C PHE A 46 -5.54 -1.03 -6.12
N THR A 47 -5.34 -0.88 -7.43
CA THR A 47 -4.83 0.36 -8.03
C THR A 47 -5.76 1.53 -7.75
N PHE A 48 -7.07 1.36 -7.92
CA PHE A 48 -8.07 2.42 -7.70
C PHE A 48 -8.05 2.96 -6.27
N ARG A 49 -7.97 2.07 -5.28
CA ARG A 49 -7.91 2.49 -3.86
C ARG A 49 -6.63 3.25 -3.58
N ILE A 50 -5.49 2.79 -4.10
CA ILE A 50 -4.20 3.46 -3.95
C ILE A 50 -4.23 4.84 -4.59
N HIS A 51 -4.69 4.93 -5.83
CA HIS A 51 -4.75 6.17 -6.58
C HIS A 51 -5.70 7.19 -5.91
N GLN A 52 -6.89 6.76 -5.46
CA GLN A 52 -7.82 7.63 -4.73
C GLN A 52 -7.21 8.25 -3.45
N HIS A 53 -6.41 7.48 -2.69
CA HIS A 53 -5.92 7.91 -1.39
C HIS A 53 -4.59 8.70 -1.46
N HIS A 54 -3.79 8.45 -2.49
CA HIS A 54 -2.42 8.98 -2.56
C HIS A 54 -2.13 9.79 -3.83
N GLY A 55 -3.01 9.76 -4.83
CA GLY A 55 -2.73 10.36 -6.13
C GLY A 55 -1.40 9.85 -6.67
N HIS A 56 -0.63 10.77 -7.25
CA HIS A 56 0.78 10.58 -7.61
C HIS A 56 1.74 11.18 -6.57
N GLU A 57 1.27 11.55 -5.38
CA GLU A 57 2.07 12.31 -4.41
C GLU A 57 3.03 11.43 -3.59
N LEU A 58 2.68 10.16 -3.40
CA LEU A 58 3.51 9.19 -2.69
C LEU A 58 4.35 8.40 -3.70
N ALA A 59 5.66 8.64 -3.72
CA ALA A 59 6.59 7.98 -4.66
C ALA A 59 6.53 6.45 -4.63
N LEU A 60 6.18 5.84 -3.48
CA LEU A 60 6.01 4.38 -3.37
C LEU A 60 4.88 3.85 -4.26
N THR A 61 3.84 4.66 -4.51
CA THR A 61 2.60 4.27 -5.19
C THR A 61 2.44 4.85 -6.59
N GLU A 62 3.38 5.68 -7.06
CA GLU A 62 3.29 6.35 -8.36
C GLU A 62 2.99 5.37 -9.50
N GLN A 63 3.74 4.27 -9.59
CA GLN A 63 3.51 3.24 -10.61
C GLN A 63 2.11 2.61 -10.54
N LEU A 64 1.54 2.46 -9.34
CA LEU A 64 0.17 1.92 -9.19
C LEU A 64 -0.90 2.93 -9.58
N ALA A 65 -0.65 4.23 -9.38
CA ALA A 65 -1.52 5.29 -9.86
C ALA A 65 -1.52 5.36 -11.39
N GLU A 66 -0.34 5.27 -12.02
CA GLU A 66 -0.23 5.20 -13.48
C GLU A 66 -0.96 3.99 -14.07
N LEU A 67 -0.86 2.81 -13.44
CA LEU A 67 -1.59 1.62 -13.87
C LEU A 67 -3.11 1.77 -13.70
N ASP A 68 -3.57 2.57 -12.74
CA ASP A 68 -4.99 2.92 -12.61
C ASP A 68 -5.46 3.79 -13.78
N ASP A 69 -4.68 4.80 -14.16
CA ASP A 69 -4.94 5.63 -15.34
C ASP A 69 -4.96 4.80 -16.64
N GLU A 70 -4.09 3.79 -16.74
CA GLU A 70 -4.10 2.86 -17.87
C GLU A 70 -5.39 2.04 -17.94
N TYR A 71 -5.97 1.62 -16.80
CA TYR A 71 -7.29 0.96 -16.82
C TYR A 71 -8.38 1.88 -17.37
N ASP A 72 -8.35 3.15 -17.00
CA ASP A 72 -9.35 4.13 -17.43
C ASP A 72 -9.20 4.55 -18.89
N THR A 73 -8.04 4.28 -19.50
CA THR A 73 -7.74 4.58 -20.91
C THR A 73 -7.65 3.32 -21.79
N LEU A 74 -8.10 2.16 -21.30
CA LEU A 74 -8.05 0.88 -22.03
C LEU A 74 -8.60 0.93 -23.47
N GLU A 75 -9.65 1.71 -23.72
CA GLU A 75 -10.27 1.84 -25.05
C GLU A 75 -9.39 2.60 -26.06
N TYR A 76 -8.39 3.34 -25.56
CA TYR A 76 -7.48 4.19 -26.34
C TYR A 76 -6.02 3.74 -26.26
N GLY A 77 -5.70 2.80 -25.36
CA GLY A 77 -4.33 2.33 -25.11
C GLY A 77 -3.95 1.08 -25.91
N ASP A 78 -2.65 0.79 -25.90
CA ASP A 78 -2.08 -0.40 -26.58
C ASP A 78 -2.09 -1.66 -25.69
N LYS A 79 -2.38 -1.51 -24.39
CA LYS A 79 -2.41 -2.62 -23.44
C LYS A 79 -3.82 -3.19 -23.28
N THR A 80 -3.89 -4.51 -23.12
CA THR A 80 -5.08 -5.22 -22.68
C THR A 80 -5.18 -5.19 -21.15
N ALA A 81 -6.40 -5.35 -20.63
CA ALA A 81 -6.62 -5.45 -19.18
C ALA A 81 -5.75 -6.53 -18.52
N ALA A 82 -5.53 -7.66 -19.19
CA ALA A 82 -4.70 -8.75 -18.67
C ALA A 82 -3.20 -8.38 -18.59
N GLN A 83 -2.71 -7.50 -19.47
CA GLN A 83 -1.34 -6.99 -19.38
C GLN A 83 -1.19 -6.03 -18.20
N ILE A 84 -2.16 -5.13 -18.00
CA ILE A 84 -2.20 -4.24 -16.84
C ILE A 84 -2.28 -5.07 -15.55
N ASP A 85 -3.17 -6.07 -15.49
CA ASP A 85 -3.28 -6.99 -14.34
C ASP A 85 -1.94 -7.66 -13.99
N ALA A 86 -1.16 -8.05 -15.00
CA ALA A 86 0.15 -8.68 -14.81
C ALA A 86 1.19 -7.70 -14.25
N GLU A 87 1.19 -6.45 -14.73
CA GLU A 87 2.05 -5.38 -14.22
C GLU A 87 1.69 -5.00 -12.78
N VAL A 88 0.40 -4.86 -12.47
CA VAL A 88 -0.10 -4.64 -11.10
C VAL A 88 0.33 -5.79 -10.18
N THR A 89 0.25 -7.04 -10.66
CA THR A 89 0.68 -8.21 -9.90
C THR A 89 2.19 -8.20 -9.62
N ALA A 90 3.00 -7.82 -10.62
CA ALA A 90 4.45 -7.71 -10.44
C ALA A 90 4.79 -6.63 -9.40
N GLU A 91 4.09 -5.50 -9.47
CA GLU A 91 4.30 -4.39 -8.56
C GLU A 91 3.84 -4.70 -7.13
N ALA A 92 2.69 -5.34 -6.98
CA ALA A 92 2.23 -5.83 -5.68
C ALA A 92 3.23 -6.80 -5.03
N ARG A 93 3.87 -7.68 -5.81
CA ARG A 93 4.94 -8.57 -5.30
C ARG A 93 6.15 -7.79 -4.82
N ARG A 94 6.59 -6.77 -5.58
CA ARG A 94 7.69 -5.88 -5.17
C ARG A 94 7.40 -5.21 -3.83
N LEU A 95 6.19 -4.67 -3.68
CA LEU A 95 5.75 -3.98 -2.46
C LEU A 95 5.65 -4.93 -1.26
N ALA A 96 5.08 -6.12 -1.47
CA ALA A 96 4.86 -7.12 -0.42
C ALA A 96 6.16 -7.75 0.10
N ALA A 97 7.16 -7.91 -0.76
CA ALA A 97 8.46 -8.52 -0.43
C ALA A 97 9.33 -7.67 0.49
N HIS A 98 9.04 -6.38 0.66
CA HIS A 98 9.79 -5.53 1.58
C HIS A 98 9.45 -5.88 3.03
N PRO A 99 10.44 -6.27 3.85
CA PRO A 99 10.23 -6.44 5.28
C PRO A 99 9.84 -5.09 5.89
N HIS A 100 8.89 -5.13 6.82
CA HIS A 100 8.57 -3.99 7.65
C HIS A 100 9.80 -3.67 8.50
N VAL A 101 10.48 -2.56 8.22
CA VAL A 101 11.53 -2.05 9.12
C VAL A 101 10.81 -1.26 10.21
N PRO A 102 10.79 -1.74 11.47
CA PRO A 102 10.26 -0.94 12.56
C PRO A 102 11.09 0.34 12.68
N ALA A 103 10.44 1.49 12.86
CA ALA A 103 11.14 2.70 13.26
C ALA A 103 11.89 2.39 14.58
N GLU A 104 13.17 2.73 14.67
CA GLU A 104 13.95 2.48 15.89
C GLU A 104 13.24 3.08 17.11
N PRO A 105 13.18 2.35 18.24
CA PRO A 105 12.62 2.90 19.47
C PRO A 105 13.43 4.15 19.83
N ARG A 106 12.73 5.29 19.96
CA ARG A 106 13.36 6.50 20.49
C ARG A 106 13.72 6.21 21.93
N ASP A 107 15.02 6.20 22.22
CA ASP A 107 15.54 6.18 23.59
C ASP A 107 14.83 7.26 24.42
N THR A 108 14.10 6.85 25.44
CA THR A 108 13.59 7.74 26.47
C THR A 108 14.76 8.15 27.37
N PRO A 109 15.10 9.45 27.46
CA PRO A 109 16.13 9.90 28.38
C PRO A 109 15.63 9.74 29.83
N SER A 110 16.50 9.20 30.69
CA SER A 110 16.30 9.05 32.14
C SER A 110 16.22 10.39 32.88
#